data_AF-A0A402BUP9-F1
#
_entry.id   AF-A0A402BUP9-F1
#
_cell.length_a   1.000
_cell.length_b   1.000
_cell.length_c   1.000
_cell.angle_alpha   90.00
_cell.angle_beta   90.00
_cell.angle_gamma   90.00
#
_symmetry.space_group_name_H-M   'P 1'
#
loop_
_entity.id
_entity.type
_entity.pdbx_description
1 polymer ?
#
loop_
_entity_poly.entity_id
_entity_poly.type
_entity_poly.pdbx_seq_one_letter_code
_entity_poly.pdbx_strand_id
1 'polypeptide(L)'
;MNLNNQTKALISIGASIGANCQPCLQYHVAHAKEIGISEQEIQVAIRVGQMVRKGAASKMDQYVIALQENTSISPQSEGNDCMCGCGD
;
A
#
# COMPACT_ATOMS: atom_id res chain seq x y z
N MET A 1 28.22 3.95 -7.59
CA MET A 1 27.39 2.88 -8.21
C MET A 1 26.47 3.54 -9.22
N ASN A 2 26.35 2.98 -10.43
CA ASN A 2 25.41 3.47 -11.45
C ASN A 2 24.55 2.29 -11.93
N LEU A 3 23.23 2.50 -12.03
CA LEU A 3 22.32 1.48 -12.57
C LEU A 3 22.39 1.49 -14.10
N ASN A 4 22.41 0.31 -14.72
CA ASN A 4 22.32 0.20 -16.17
C ASN A 4 20.89 0.52 -16.66
N ASN A 5 20.74 0.76 -17.97
CA ASN A 5 19.45 1.17 -18.56
C ASN A 5 18.36 0.11 -18.38
N GLN A 6 18.72 -1.18 -18.46
CA GLN A 6 17.78 -2.28 -18.27
C GLN A 6 17.20 -2.30 -16.86
N THR A 7 18.06 -2.20 -15.85
CA THR A 7 17.65 -2.14 -14.44
C THR A 7 16.80 -0.91 -14.17
N LYS A 8 17.16 0.26 -14.73
CA LYS A 8 16.35 1.49 -14.60
C LYS A 8 14.95 1.30 -15.18
N ALA A 9 14.83 0.74 -16.38
CA ALA A 9 13.54 0.52 -17.03
C ALA A 9 12.64 -0.44 -16.22
N LEU A 10 13.18 -1.56 -15.74
CA LEU A 10 12.43 -2.52 -14.92
C LEU A 10 11.98 -1.92 -13.59
N ILE A 11 12.84 -1.12 -12.93
CA ILE A 11 12.48 -0.38 -11.71
C ILE A 11 11.34 0.59 -11.99
N SER A 12 11.43 1.36 -13.09
CA SER A 12 10.39 2.34 -13.44
C SER A 12 9.04 1.68 -13.72
N ILE A 13 9.00 0.48 -14.31
CA ILE A 13 7.76 -0.29 -14.48
C ILE A 13 7.16 -0.65 -13.11
N GLY A 14 7.97 -1.24 -12.23
CA GLY A 14 7.52 -1.63 -10.88
C GLY A 14 7.03 -0.43 -10.06
N ALA A 15 7.79 0.68 -10.10
CA ALA A 15 7.46 1.93 -9.41
C ALA A 15 6.16 2.56 -9.94
N SER A 16 5.94 2.54 -11.25
CA SER A 16 4.71 3.05 -11.86
C SER A 16 3.48 2.31 -11.36
N ILE A 17 3.58 0.99 -11.19
CA ILE A 17 2.50 0.15 -10.65
C ILE A 17 2.27 0.45 -9.17
N GLY A 18 3.35 0.54 -8.37
CA GLY A 18 3.25 0.87 -6.95
C GLY A 18 2.60 2.24 -6.72
N ALA A 19 2.85 3.20 -7.61
CA ALA A 19 2.29 4.55 -7.57
C ALA A 19 0.91 4.69 -8.23
N ASN A 20 0.33 3.61 -8.79
CA ASN A 20 -0.93 3.66 -9.55
C ASN A 20 -0.93 4.65 -10.76
N CYS A 21 0.24 4.95 -11.33
CA CYS A 21 0.33 5.86 -12.48
C CYS A 21 0.18 5.11 -13.81
N GLN A 22 -1.05 5.04 -14.35
CA GLN A 22 -1.34 4.42 -15.65
C GLN A 22 -0.47 4.96 -16.80
N PRO A 23 -0.38 6.29 -17.05
CA PRO A 23 0.41 6.80 -18.18
C PRO A 23 1.91 6.51 -18.00
N CYS A 24 2.43 6.55 -16.76
CA CYS A 24 3.81 6.18 -16.47
C CYS A 24 4.08 4.71 -16.81
N LEU A 25 3.17 3.81 -16.42
CA LEU A 25 3.30 2.39 -16.72
C LEU A 25 3.32 2.13 -18.23
N GLN A 26 2.40 2.75 -18.97
CA GLN A 26 2.36 2.62 -20.43
C GLN A 26 3.66 3.08 -21.09
N TYR A 27 4.17 4.25 -20.68
CA TYR A 27 5.44 4.79 -21.18
C TYR A 27 6.62 3.85 -20.88
N HIS A 28 6.78 3.42 -19.62
CA HIS A 28 7.93 2.62 -19.21
C HIS A 28 7.90 1.19 -19.78
N VAL A 29 6.73 0.61 -20.01
CA VAL A 29 6.61 -0.68 -20.72
C VAL A 29 6.99 -0.52 -22.20
N ALA A 30 6.52 0.53 -22.87
CA ALA A 30 6.91 0.80 -24.26
C ALA A 30 8.43 1.00 -24.38
N HIS A 31 8.99 1.86 -23.51
CA HIS A 31 10.43 2.11 -23.48
C HIS A 31 11.26 0.85 -23.21
N ALA A 32 10.84 -0.01 -22.28
CA ALA A 32 11.52 -1.28 -22.01
C ALA A 32 11.59 -2.18 -23.25
N LYS A 33 10.51 -2.23 -24.04
CA LYS A 33 10.46 -2.97 -25.30
C LYS A 33 11.38 -2.36 -26.35
N GLU A 34 11.43 -1.04 -26.46
CA GLU A 34 12.31 -0.32 -27.40
C GLU A 34 13.80 -0.62 -27.15
N ILE A 35 14.22 -0.75 -25.89
CA ILE A 35 15.61 -1.06 -25.54
C ILE A 35 15.91 -2.57 -25.51
N GLY A 36 14.97 -3.42 -25.97
CA GLY A 36 15.17 -4.85 -26.18
C GLY A 36 15.07 -5.72 -24.94
N ILE A 37 14.43 -5.26 -23.86
CA ILE A 37 14.17 -6.10 -22.69
C ILE A 37 13.17 -7.19 -23.05
N SER A 38 13.41 -8.41 -22.57
CA SER A 38 12.52 -9.53 -22.84
C SER A 38 11.13 -9.33 -22.23
N GLU A 39 10.10 -9.83 -22.89
CA GLU A 39 8.73 -9.79 -22.34
C GLU A 39 8.67 -10.51 -20.99
N GLN A 40 9.44 -11.58 -20.79
CA GLN A 40 9.52 -12.31 -19.53
C GLN A 40 10.01 -11.42 -18.37
N GLU A 41 11.06 -10.62 -18.58
CA GLU A 41 11.57 -9.70 -17.56
C GLU A 41 10.58 -8.57 -17.26
N ILE A 42 9.92 -8.03 -18.29
CA ILE A 42 8.84 -7.03 -18.12
C ILE A 42 7.72 -7.62 -17.27
N GLN A 43 7.28 -8.85 -17.56
CA GLN A 43 6.24 -9.54 -16.79
C GLN A 43 6.66 -9.83 -15.35
N VAL A 44 7.95 -10.08 -15.08
CA VAL A 44 8.46 -10.19 -13.71
C VAL A 44 8.35 -8.85 -12.99
N ALA A 45 8.82 -7.75 -13.59
CA ALA A 45 8.71 -6.41 -13.00
C ALA A 45 7.25 -6.00 -12.74
N ILE A 46 6.34 -6.33 -13.66
CA ILE A 46 4.91 -6.10 -13.49
C ILE A 46 4.37 -6.85 -12.26
N ARG A 47 4.66 -8.16 -12.15
CA ARG A 47 4.22 -8.99 -11.03
C ARG A 47 4.76 -8.48 -9.70
N VAL A 48 6.03 -8.08 -9.64
CA VAL A 48 6.63 -7.46 -8.44
C VAL A 48 5.91 -6.17 -8.07
N GLY A 49 5.68 -5.27 -9.04
CA GLY A 49 4.92 -4.03 -8.81
C GLY A 49 3.50 -4.29 -8.31
N GLN A 50 2.80 -5.29 -8.86
CA GLN A 50 1.46 -5.68 -8.42
C GLN A 50 1.46 -6.21 -6.97
N MET A 51 2.45 -7.01 -6.60
CA MET A 51 2.60 -7.50 -5.22
C MET A 51 2.80 -6.34 -4.23
N VAL A 52 3.69 -5.39 -4.57
CA VAL A 52 3.94 -4.20 -3.75
C VAL A 52 2.67 -3.36 -3.61
N ARG A 53 2.00 -3.06 -4.73
CA ARG A 53 0.74 -2.30 -4.71
C ARG A 53 -0.32 -2.98 -3.84
N LYS A 54 -0.48 -4.31 -3.97
CA LYS A 54 -1.44 -5.08 -3.16
C LYS A 54 -1.10 -4.99 -1.68
N GLY A 55 0.17 -5.18 -1.31
CA GLY A 55 0.61 -5.07 0.09
C GLY A 55 0.37 -3.68 0.67
N ALA A 56 0.69 -2.62 -0.09
CA ALA A 56 0.45 -1.24 0.30
C ALA A 56 -1.05 -0.96 0.53
N ALA A 57 -1.91 -1.37 -0.42
CA ALA A 57 -3.35 -1.23 -0.29
C ALA A 57 -3.88 -1.97 0.94
N SER A 58 -3.52 -3.24 1.14
CA SER A 58 -3.98 -4.01 2.31
C SER A 58 -3.55 -3.39 3.65
N LYS A 59 -2.37 -2.78 3.72
CA LYS A 59 -1.93 -2.07 4.93
C LYS A 59 -2.69 -0.78 5.17
N MET A 60 -2.99 -0.03 4.10
CA MET A 60 -3.83 1.15 4.20
C MET A 60 -5.24 0.79 4.67
N ASP A 61 -5.83 -0.27 4.11
CA ASP A 61 -7.17 -0.74 4.50
C ASP A 61 -7.21 -1.13 5.99
N GLN A 62 -6.20 -1.87 6.47
CA GLN A 62 -6.06 -2.20 7.90
C GLN A 62 -5.97 -0.95 8.78
N TYR A 63 -5.22 0.06 8.34
CA TYR A 63 -5.08 1.30 9.09
C TYR A 63 -6.39 2.10 9.15
N VAL A 64 -7.14 2.16 8.04
CA VAL A 64 -8.47 2.80 8.01
C VAL A 64 -9.43 2.12 8.98
N ILE A 65 -9.47 0.79 9.02
CA ILE A 65 -10.30 0.03 9.97
C ILE A 65 -9.93 0.40 11.42
N ALA A 66 -8.63 0.40 11.75
CA ALA A 66 -8.17 0.74 13.09
C ALA A 66 -8.53 2.19 13.50
N LEU A 67 -8.51 3.15 12.56
CA LEU A 67 -8.96 4.52 12.83
C LEU A 67 -10.46 4.59 13.14
N GLN A 68 -11.28 3.80 12.45
CA GLN A 68 -12.72 3.76 12.67
C GLN A 68 -13.05 3.17 14.04
N GLU A 69 -12.40 2.08 14.44
CA GLU A 69 -12.56 1.45 15.76
C GLU A 69 -12.13 2.38 16.92
N ASN A 70 -11.03 3.12 16.72
CA ASN A 70 -10.53 4.10 17.69
C ASN A 70 -11.39 5.37 17.79
N THR A 71 -12.27 5.62 16.82
CA THR A 71 -13.20 6.76 16.86
C THR A 71 -14.49 6.44 17.65
N SER A 72 -14.74 5.16 17.95
CA SER A 72 -15.97 4.68 18.62
C SER A 72 -15.93 4.57 20.16
N ILE A 73 -15.07 5.32 20.86
CA ILE A 73 -15.12 5.47 22.34
C ILE A 73 -14.74 6.94 22.67
N SER A 74 -15.65 7.86 23.01
CA SER A 74 -16.33 7.98 24.33
C SER A 74 -17.47 9.02 24.25
N PRO A 75 -18.43 9.01 25.20
CA PRO A 75 -18.29 9.97 26.29
C PRO A 75 -18.18 9.27 27.65
N GLN A 76 -17.19 9.73 28.42
CA GLN A 76 -17.22 9.62 29.86
C GLN A 76 -18.45 10.39 30.36
N SER A 77 -19.26 9.77 31.21
CA SER A 77 -19.98 10.50 32.24
C SER A 77 -19.85 9.75 33.55
N GLU A 78 -19.32 10.48 34.51
CA GLU A 78 -19.12 10.17 35.92
C GLU A 78 -20.36 9.55 36.58
N GLY A 79 -20.11 8.61 37.48
CA GLY A 79 -21.11 8.02 38.35
C GLY A 79 -20.41 7.29 39.49
N ASN A 80 -19.62 8.02 40.27
CA ASN A 80 -19.17 7.56 41.57
C ASN A 80 -20.39 7.53 42.50
N ASP A 81 -21.11 6.41 42.54
CA ASP A 81 -22.10 6.15 43.58
C ASP A 81 -21.60 5.00 44.46
N CYS A 82 -20.68 5.35 45.35
CA CYS A 82 -20.47 4.59 46.57
C CYS A 82 -21.76 4.69 47.39
N MET A 83 -22.63 3.68 47.33
CA MET A 83 -23.70 3.52 48.31
C MET A 83 -23.45 2.25 49.15
N CYS A 84 -22.87 2.46 50.32
CA CYS A 84 -22.96 1.55 51.45
C CYS A 84 -24.44 1.38 51.86
N GLY A 85 -24.90 0.15 52.02
CA GLY A 85 -26.21 -0.16 52.59
C GLY A 85 -26.18 -1.48 53.35
N CYS A 86 -26.06 -1.40 54.67
CA CYS A 86 -26.27 -2.49 55.61
C CYS A 86 -27.78 -2.68 55.89
N GLY A 87 -28.21 -3.91 56.20
CA GLY A 87 -29.53 -4.28 56.76
C GLY A 87 -30.45 -4.99 55.74
N ASP A 88 -31.06 -6.15 55.99
CA ASP A 88 -31.35 -6.90 57.23
C ASP A 88 -30.91 -8.38 57.16
#